data_AF-A0A7C8ZQG5-F1
#
_entry.id   AF-A0A7C8ZQG5-F1
#
_cell.length_a   1.000
_cell.length_b   1.000
_cell.length_c   1.000
_cell.angle_alpha   90.00
_cell.angle_beta   90.00
_cell.angle_gamma   90.00
#
_symmetry.space_group_name_H-M   'P 1'
#
loop_
_entity.id
_entity.type
_entity.pdbx_description
1 polymer ?
#
loop_
_entity_poly.entity_id
_entity_poly.type
_entity_poly.pdbx_seq_one_letter_code
_entity_poly.pdbx_strand_id
1 'polypeptide(L)'
;ERGERKRERRKMDFSSFLTSLATSFVIFVILMCLFAWLSTKPVNEVVYYPNRILKGLDLGSRTRNPFSWIKEALSSTEDDIVSVSGVDTAVYFVFLSTGMCHSL
;
A
#
# COMPACT_ATOMS: atom_id res chain seq x y z
N GLU A 1 39.16 5.54 24.51
CA GLU A 1 38.78 4.18 24.05
C GLU A 1 37.33 3.78 24.31
N ARG A 2 36.81 3.80 25.55
CA ARG A 2 35.43 3.34 25.86
C ARG A 2 34.31 4.16 25.18
N GLY A 3 34.53 5.47 24.98
CA GLY A 3 33.58 6.36 24.28
C GLY A 3 33.55 6.17 22.76
N GLU A 4 34.70 5.89 22.15
CA GLU A 4 34.84 5.62 20.71
C GLU A 4 34.07 4.34 20.33
N ARG A 5 34.21 3.26 21.12
CA ARG A 5 33.45 2.01 20.88
C ARG A 5 31.93 2.16 20.99
N LYS A 6 31.43 3.04 21.87
CA LYS A 6 29.99 3.36 21.95
C LYS A 6 29.51 4.15 20.73
N ARG A 7 30.34 5.03 20.17
CA ARG A 7 30.03 5.77 18.94
C ARG A 7 30.03 4.87 17.71
N GLU A 8 30.98 3.96 17.60
CA GLU A 8 31.03 2.98 16.51
C GLU A 8 29.84 2.03 16.54
N ARG A 9 29.45 1.51 17.71
CA ARG A 9 28.24 0.67 17.82
C ARG A 9 26.98 1.41 17.36
N ARG A 10 26.77 2.66 17.78
CA ARG A 10 25.62 3.45 17.30
C ARG A 10 25.62 3.68 15.78
N LYS A 11 26.80 3.90 15.18
CA LYS A 11 26.90 4.00 13.71
C LYS A 11 26.51 2.69 13.05
N MET A 12 26.99 1.55 13.57
CA MET A 12 26.69 0.22 13.05
C MET A 12 25.19 -0.12 13.16
N ASP A 13 24.56 0.20 14.29
CA ASP A 13 23.13 -0.02 14.50
C ASP A 13 22.29 0.82 13.52
N PHE A 14 22.66 2.09 13.30
CA PHE A 14 21.97 2.98 12.36
C PHE A 14 22.18 2.57 10.91
N SER A 15 23.41 2.22 10.51
CA SER A 15 23.70 1.74 9.16
C SER A 15 22.97 0.44 8.86
N SER A 16 22.93 -0.49 9.81
CA SER A 16 22.20 -1.76 9.63
C SER A 16 20.70 -1.53 9.49
N PHE A 17 20.12 -0.66 10.33
CA PHE A 17 18.74 -0.23 10.21
C PHE A 17 18.47 0.42 8.85
N LEU A 18 19.27 1.40 8.45
CA LEU A 18 19.11 2.13 7.21
C LEU A 18 19.22 1.22 5.99
N THR A 19 20.16 0.28 5.99
CA THR A 19 20.29 -0.72 4.93
C THR A 19 19.05 -1.60 4.87
N SER A 20 18.57 -2.15 6.00
CA SER A 20 17.37 -2.99 6.02
C SER A 20 16.11 -2.25 5.56
N LEU A 21 15.99 -0.97 5.93
CA LEU A 21 14.91 -0.10 5.49
C LEU A 21 15.01 0.17 3.98
N ALA A 22 16.20 0.55 3.50
CA ALA A 22 16.43 0.85 2.10
C ALA A 22 16.19 -0.37 1.21
N THR A 23 16.67 -1.56 1.59
CA THR A 23 16.42 -2.78 0.82
C THR A 23 14.94 -3.11 0.75
N SER A 24 14.24 -3.04 1.89
CA SER A 24 12.80 -3.30 1.94
C SER A 24 12.01 -2.28 1.11
N PHE A 25 12.41 -1.01 1.18
CA PHE A 25 11.82 0.07 0.41
C PHE A 25 12.04 -0.09 -1.10
N VAL A 26 13.25 -0.46 -1.53
CA VAL A 26 13.55 -0.71 -2.95
C VAL A 26 12.71 -1.87 -3.48
N ILE A 27 12.61 -2.98 -2.72
CA ILE A 27 11.74 -4.11 -3.09
C ILE A 27 10.29 -3.65 -3.22
N PHE A 28 9.79 -2.88 -2.25
CA PHE A 28 8.44 -2.31 -2.28
C PHE A 28 8.21 -1.47 -3.55
N VAL A 29 9.15 -0.59 -3.92
CA VAL A 29 9.06 0.24 -5.13
C VAL A 29 9.03 -0.63 -6.39
N ILE A 30 9.89 -1.65 -6.50
CA ILE A 30 9.90 -2.57 -7.64
C ILE A 30 8.55 -3.29 -7.76
N LEU A 31 8.01 -3.80 -6.65
CA LEU A 31 6.71 -4.46 -6.63
C LEU A 31 5.57 -3.51 -7.03
N MET A 32 5.60 -2.26 -6.56
CA MET A 32 4.63 -1.24 -6.96
C MET A 32 4.69 -0.91 -8.46
N CYS A 33 5.89 -0.80 -9.03
CA CYS A 33 6.07 -0.62 -10.47
C CYS A 33 5.55 -1.82 -11.27
N LEU A 34 5.86 -3.05 -10.83
CA LEU A 34 5.36 -4.27 -11.46
C LEU A 34 3.83 -4.35 -11.39
N PHE A 35 3.24 -4.06 -10.23
CA PHE A 35 1.79 -4.02 -10.05
C PHE A 35 1.12 -3.03 -11.00
N ALA A 36 1.63 -1.79 -11.06
CA ALA A 36 1.07 -0.76 -11.93
C ALA A 36 1.20 -1.10 -13.42
N TRP A 37 2.31 -1.74 -13.80
CA TRP A 37 2.49 -2.20 -15.17
C TRP A 37 1.52 -3.33 -15.52
N LEU A 38 1.38 -4.33 -14.64
CA LEU A 38 0.54 -5.50 -14.90
C LEU A 38 -0.96 -5.15 -14.84
N SER A 39 -1.38 -4.25 -13.95
CA SER A 39 -2.77 -3.76 -13.86
C SER A 39 -3.17 -2.91 -15.07
N THR A 40 -2.20 -2.37 -15.82
CA THR A 40 -2.45 -1.64 -17.07
C THR A 40 -2.77 -2.56 -18.25
N LYS A 41 -2.52 -3.88 -18.15
CA LYS A 41 -2.80 -4.82 -19.24
C LYS A 41 -4.26 -5.31 -19.16
N PRO A 42 -5.07 -5.17 -20.22
CA PRO A 42 -6.48 -5.58 -20.21
C PRO A 42 -6.66 -7.09 -20.00
N VAL A 43 -5.66 -7.89 -20.38
CA VAL A 43 -5.66 -9.34 -20.15
C VAL A 43 -5.69 -9.69 -18.65
N ASN A 44 -5.16 -8.82 -17.80
CA ASN A 44 -5.08 -9.06 -16.36
C ASN A 44 -6.28 -8.48 -15.57
N GLU A 45 -7.31 -7.99 -16.26
CA GLU A 45 -8.50 -7.41 -15.63
C GLU A 45 -9.30 -8.44 -14.83
N VAL A 46 -9.35 -9.69 -15.27
CA VAL A 46 -10.04 -10.78 -14.55
C VAL A 46 -9.38 -11.07 -13.20
N VAL A 47 -8.05 -10.90 -13.11
CA VAL A 47 -7.28 -11.15 -11.88
C VAL A 47 -7.36 -9.95 -10.93
N TYR A 48 -7.25 -8.72 -11.45
CA TYR A 48 -7.19 -7.53 -10.62
C TYR A 48 -8.55 -6.91 -10.29
N TYR A 49 -9.57 -7.11 -11.13
CA TYR A 49 -10.88 -6.48 -10.98
C TYR A 49 -12.06 -7.48 -11.09
N PRO A 50 -12.01 -8.68 -10.46
CA PRO A 50 -13.08 -9.67 -10.57
C PRO A 50 -14.42 -9.16 -10.02
N ASN A 51 -14.39 -8.41 -8.92
CA ASN A 51 -15.59 -7.89 -8.27
C ASN A 51 -16.33 -6.86 -9.15
N ARG A 52 -15.61 -6.14 -10.03
CA ARG A 52 -16.21 -5.21 -10.99
C ARG A 52 -16.87 -5.95 -12.15
N ILE A 53 -16.23 -7.01 -12.63
CA ILE A 53 -16.77 -7.92 -13.66
C ILE A 53 -18.06 -8.58 -13.17
N LEU A 54 -18.07 -9.07 -11.92
CA LEU A 54 -19.25 -9.68 -11.31
C LEU A 54 -20.41 -8.68 -11.11
N LYS A 55 -20.09 -7.41 -10.88
CA LYS A 55 -21.08 -6.34 -10.68
C LYS A 55 -21.48 -5.61 -11.96
N GLY A 56 -20.94 -6.01 -13.13
CA GLY A 56 -21.23 -5.38 -14.42
C GLY A 56 -20.78 -3.92 -14.52
N LEU A 57 -19.82 -3.50 -13.70
CA LEU A 57 -19.30 -2.13 -13.68
C LEU A 57 -18.28 -1.94 -14.80
N ASP A 58 -18.31 -0.78 -15.47
CA ASP A 58 -17.36 -0.47 -16.55
C ASP A 58 -15.90 -0.55 -16.04
N LEU A 59 -15.09 -1.32 -16.76
CA LEU A 59 -13.64 -1.46 -16.54
C LEU A 59 -12.87 -0.29 -17.19
N GLY A 60 -13.58 0.53 -17.96
CA GLY A 60 -13.06 1.62 -18.78
C GLY A 60 -12.73 2.91 -18.02
N SER A 61 -11.50 3.39 -18.25
CA SER A 61 -11.07 4.80 -18.24
C SER A 61 -10.69 5.49 -16.93
N ARG A 62 -10.85 4.90 -15.74
CA ARG A 62 -10.31 5.52 -14.51
C ARG A 62 -8.81 5.21 -14.36
N THR A 63 -8.01 6.00 -15.09
CA THR A 63 -6.57 6.23 -14.91
C THR A 63 -5.78 5.03 -14.36
N ARG A 64 -5.14 4.27 -15.26
CA ARG A 64 -4.16 3.21 -14.95
C ARG A 64 -2.82 3.81 -14.48
N ASN A 65 -2.85 4.69 -13.48
CA ASN A 65 -1.66 5.34 -12.94
C ASN A 65 -1.30 4.71 -11.58
N PRO A 66 -0.03 4.33 -11.32
CA PRO A 66 0.42 3.89 -10.00
C PRO A 66 0.11 4.87 -8.86
N PHE A 67 -0.26 6.11 -9.13
CA PHE A 67 -0.64 7.08 -8.11
C PHE A 67 -2.14 7.39 -8.07
N SER A 68 -2.89 7.01 -9.11
CA SER A 68 -4.35 7.20 -9.11
C SER A 68 -5.03 6.26 -8.12
N TRP A 69 -4.56 5.02 -7.96
CA TRP A 69 -5.12 4.11 -6.95
C TRP A 69 -4.93 4.64 -5.53
N ILE A 70 -3.79 5.28 -5.24
CA ILE A 70 -3.54 5.90 -3.94
C ILE A 70 -4.50 7.07 -3.72
N LYS A 71 -4.64 7.93 -4.73
CA LYS A 71 -5.55 9.07 -4.66
C LYS A 71 -7.02 8.63 -4.53
N GLU A 72 -7.42 7.59 -5.26
CA GLU A 72 -8.77 7.03 -5.17
C GLU A 72 -9.00 6.40 -3.80
N ALA A 73 -8.07 5.57 -3.31
CA ALA A 73 -8.18 4.94 -2.00
C ALA A 73 -8.25 5.95 -0.85
N LEU A 74 -7.54 7.08 -0.95
CA LEU A 74 -7.61 8.18 0.01
C LEU A 74 -8.87 9.06 -0.15
N SER A 75 -9.48 9.06 -1.33
CA SER A 75 -10.68 9.86 -1.62
C SER A 75 -11.98 9.09 -1.40
N SER A 76 -11.94 7.75 -1.33
CA SER A 76 -13.10 6.91 -1.04
C SER A 76 -13.61 7.16 0.38
N THR A 77 -14.91 7.41 0.51
CA THR A 77 -15.58 7.61 1.79
C THR A 77 -15.93 6.28 2.43
N GLU A 78 -16.20 6.27 3.74
CA GLU A 78 -16.63 5.07 4.46
C GLU A 78 -17.93 4.49 3.88
N ASP A 79 -18.88 5.33 3.45
CA ASP A 79 -20.10 4.91 2.75
C ASP A 79 -19.82 4.19 1.42
N ASP A 80 -18.79 4.63 0.67
CA ASP A 80 -18.35 3.98 -0.57
C ASP A 80 -17.72 2.60 -0.27
N ILE A 81 -16.94 2.50 0.83
CA ILE A 81 -16.34 1.24 1.27
C ILE A 81 -17.41 0.23 1.71
N VAL A 82 -18.40 0.68 2.49
CA VAL A 82 -19.51 -0.18 2.96
C VAL A 82 -20.38 -0.65 1.79
N SER A 83 -20.72 0.25 0.86
CA SER A 83 -21.58 -0.08 -0.28
C SER A 83 -20.90 -1.00 -1.31
N VAL A 84 -19.57 -0.88 -1.49
CA VAL A 84 -18.81 -1.68 -2.46
C VAL A 84 -18.31 -2.99 -1.86
N SER A 85 -17.86 -3.00 -0.60
CA SER A 85 -17.12 -4.12 0.02
C SER A 85 -17.76 -4.70 1.27
N GLY A 86 -18.87 -4.11 1.75
CA GLY A 86 -19.60 -4.57 2.93
C GLY A 86 -19.04 -4.05 4.26
N VAL A 87 -19.81 -4.27 5.32
CA VAL A 87 -19.53 -3.75 6.67
C VAL A 87 -18.28 -4.37 7.28
N ASP A 88 -18.00 -5.66 7.04
CA ASP A 88 -16.82 -6.35 7.57
C ASP A 88 -15.52 -5.64 7.16
N THR A 89 -15.43 -5.22 5.89
CA THR A 89 -14.28 -4.48 5.36
C THR A 89 -14.10 -3.13 6.05
N ALA A 90 -15.21 -2.41 6.32
CA ALA A 90 -15.16 -1.13 7.00
C ALA A 90 -14.64 -1.25 8.44
N VAL A 91 -15.03 -2.31 9.17
CA VAL A 91 -14.52 -2.58 10.52
C VAL A 91 -13.00 -2.79 10.51
N TYR A 92 -12.45 -3.49 9.51
CA TYR A 92 -10.99 -3.64 9.38
C TYR A 92 -10.27 -2.29 9.17
N PHE A 93 -10.82 -1.38 8.36
CA PHE A 93 -10.24 -0.04 8.19
C PHE A 93 -10.27 0.79 9.48
N VAL A 94 -11.37 0.74 10.24
CA VAL A 94 -11.48 1.40 11.54
C VAL A 94 -10.47 0.83 12.54
N PHE A 95 -10.30 -0.50 12.55
CA PHE A 95 -9.31 -1.16 13.40
C PHE A 95 -7.87 -0.71 13.07
N LEU A 96 -7.51 -0.70 11.78
CA LEU A 96 -6.20 -0.22 11.31
C LEU A 96 -5.98 1.26 11.67
N SER A 97 -6.99 2.10 11.47
CA SER A 97 -6.95 3.53 11.82
C SER A 97 -6.78 3.77 13.32
N THR A 98 -7.51 3.02 14.14
CA THR A 98 -7.41 3.08 15.60
C THR A 98 -6.02 2.70 16.09
N GLY A 99 -5.39 1.68 15.48
CA GLY A 99 -4.01 1.29 15.79
C GLY A 99 -2.97 2.37 15.42
N MET A 100 -3.18 3.11 14.32
CA MET A 100 -2.33 4.24 13.94
C MET A 100 -2.50 5.43 14.88
N CYS A 101 -3.73 5.72 15.32
CA CYS A 101 -4.03 6.81 16.25
C CYS A 101 -3.54 6.53 17.69
N HIS A 102 -3.54 5.26 18.11
CA HIS A 102 -3.05 4.87 19.45
C HIS A 102 -1.51 4.84 19.56
N SER A 103 -0.78 4.82 18.44
CA SER A 103 0.69 4.80 18.41
C SER A 103 1.35 6.17 18.16
N LEU A 104 0.57 7.24 18.11
CA LEU A 104 0.98 8.64 17.92
C LEU A 104 0.80 9.43 19.22
#